data_AF-A0A434RQ25-F1
#
_entry.id   AF-A0A434RQ25-F1
#
_cell.length_a   1.000
_cell.length_b   1.000
_cell.length_c   1.000
_cell.angle_alpha   90.00
_cell.angle_beta   90.00
_cell.angle_gamma   90.00
#
_symmetry.space_group_name_H-M   'P 1'
#
loop_
_entity.id
_entity.type
_entity.pdbx_description
1 polymer ?
#
loop_
_entity_poly.entity_id
_entity_poly.type
_entity_poly.pdbx_seq_one_letter_code
_entity_poly.pdbx_strand_id
1 'polypeptide(L)'
;MSNAAAAANKFESFFETTLADADPEIFGAIRNELGRQRHEIELIASENIVSRAVLEAQGSIMTNKYAEGYPGKRYYGGCQFVDVAEELAIERAKKLFGCNFANVQP
;
A
#
# COMPACT_ATOMS: atom_id res chain seq x y z
N MET A 1 21.68 -24.72 23.25
CA MET A 1 21.10 -23.39 23.49
C MET A 1 21.46 -22.34 22.42
N SER A 2 22.29 -22.64 21.40
CA SER A 2 22.68 -21.64 20.38
C SER A 2 21.69 -21.44 19.22
N ASN A 3 20.85 -22.42 18.91
CA ASN A 3 20.01 -22.40 17.70
C ASN A 3 18.73 -21.55 17.83
N ALA A 4 18.19 -21.40 19.05
CA ALA A 4 16.97 -20.63 19.28
C ALA A 4 17.21 -19.11 19.24
N ALA A 5 18.35 -18.64 19.75
CA ALA A 5 18.73 -17.22 19.71
C ALA A 5 19.04 -16.75 18.27
N ALA A 6 19.68 -17.60 17.46
CA ALA A 6 19.93 -17.32 16.05
C ALA A 6 18.64 -17.29 15.20
N ALA A 7 17.65 -18.12 15.55
CA ALA A 7 16.34 -18.12 14.91
C ALA A 7 15.49 -16.89 15.30
N ALA A 8 15.55 -16.46 16.57
CA ALA A 8 14.88 -15.24 17.04
C ALA A 8 15.40 -13.98 16.32
N ASN A 9 16.72 -13.87 16.17
CA ASN A 9 17.38 -12.75 15.48
C ASN A 9 16.99 -12.67 13.99
N LYS A 10 16.76 -13.82 13.33
CA LYS A 10 16.23 -13.87 11.95
C LYS A 10 14.76 -13.43 11.83
N PHE A 11 13.96 -13.61 12.88
CA PHE A 11 12.55 -13.20 12.89
C PHE A 11 12.42 -11.68 13.08
N GLU A 12 13.25 -11.10 13.96
CA GLU A 12 13.30 -9.65 14.15
C GLU A 12 13.73 -8.95 12.87
N SER A 13 14.78 -9.44 12.20
CA SER A 13 15.24 -8.84 10.95
C SER A 13 14.22 -8.92 9.82
N PHE A 14 13.34 -9.92 9.79
CA PHE A 14 12.36 -10.08 8.70
C PHE A 14 11.44 -8.86 8.54
N PHE A 15 10.99 -8.25 9.64
CA PHE A 15 10.08 -7.11 9.60
C PHE A 15 10.78 -5.75 9.48
N GLU A 16 12.09 -5.70 9.75
CA GLU A 16 12.87 -4.45 9.77
C GLU A 16 13.78 -4.28 8.55
N THR A 17 14.15 -5.37 7.87
CA THR A 17 15.05 -5.31 6.71
C THR A 17 14.43 -4.48 5.61
N THR A 18 15.17 -3.48 5.13
CA THR A 18 14.70 -2.62 4.04
C THR A 18 14.81 -3.34 2.71
N LEU A 19 14.08 -2.87 1.69
CA LEU A 19 14.22 -3.42 0.34
C LEU A 19 15.65 -3.29 -0.20
N ALA A 20 16.36 -2.21 0.14
CA ALA A 20 17.74 -2.01 -0.30
C ALA A 20 18.71 -3.08 0.24
N ASP A 21 18.45 -3.58 1.44
CA ASP A 21 19.27 -4.62 2.08
C ASP A 21 18.81 -6.03 1.69
N ALA A 22 17.49 -6.25 1.58
CA ALA A 22 16.91 -7.54 1.23
C ALA A 22 17.11 -7.90 -0.25
N ASP A 23 16.95 -6.91 -1.13
CA ASP A 23 17.03 -7.08 -2.59
C ASP A 23 17.56 -5.78 -3.25
N PRO A 24 18.90 -5.58 -3.26
CA PRO A 24 19.52 -4.39 -3.82
C PRO A 24 19.31 -4.25 -5.33
N GLU A 25 19.07 -5.35 -6.05
CA GLU A 25 18.82 -5.33 -7.49
C GLU A 25 17.45 -4.72 -7.80
N ILE A 26 16.40 -5.17 -7.11
CA ILE A 26 15.06 -4.58 -7.22
C ILE A 26 15.04 -3.14 -6.73
N PHE A 27 15.74 -2.83 -5.63
CA PHE A 27 15.89 -1.45 -5.18
C PHE A 27 16.55 -0.56 -6.25
N GLY A 28 17.62 -1.04 -6.87
CA GLY A 28 18.30 -0.37 -7.98
C GLY A 28 17.37 -0.11 -9.17
N ALA A 29 16.56 -1.10 -9.55
CA ALA A 29 15.58 -0.95 -10.64
C ALA A 29 14.54 0.15 -10.34
N ILE A 30 13.99 0.21 -9.13
CA ILE A 30 13.04 1.26 -8.71
C ILE A 30 13.70 2.65 -8.77
N ARG A 31 14.97 2.76 -8.35
CA ARG A 31 15.73 4.02 -8.40
C ARG A 31 15.99 4.48 -9.84
N ASN A 32 16.29 3.54 -10.73
CA ASN A 32 16.48 3.83 -12.15
C ASN A 32 15.16 4.28 -12.81
N GLU A 33 14.03 3.64 -12.49
CA GLU A 33 12.71 4.06 -13.00
C GLU A 33 12.30 5.45 -12.50
N LEU A 34 12.58 5.78 -11.23
CA LEU A 34 12.42 7.15 -10.74
C LEU A 34 13.30 8.15 -11.51
N GLY A 35 14.51 7.74 -11.88
CA GLY A 35 15.39 8.50 -12.76
C GLY A 35 14.74 8.74 -14.12
N ARG A 36 14.24 7.68 -14.76
CA ARG A 36 13.54 7.74 -16.06
C ARG A 36 12.37 8.71 -16.03
N GLN A 37 11.43 8.54 -15.08
CA GLN A 37 10.24 9.39 -14.94
C GLN A 37 10.55 10.87 -14.70
N ARG A 38 11.75 11.20 -14.18
CA ARG A 38 12.17 12.58 -13.90
C ARG A 38 12.84 13.27 -15.10
N HIS A 39 13.41 12.52 -16.03
CA HIS A 39 14.24 13.07 -17.10
C HIS A 39 13.68 12.81 -18.51
N GLU A 40 12.63 12.01 -18.62
CA GLU A 40 11.92 11.76 -19.87
C GLU A 40 10.58 12.49 -19.94
N ILE A 41 10.09 12.70 -21.15
CA ILE A 41 8.75 13.24 -21.39
C ILE A 41 7.82 12.06 -21.63
N GLU A 42 6.87 11.86 -20.71
CA GLU A 42 5.86 10.82 -20.83
C GLU A 42 4.63 11.34 -21.59
N LEU A 43 4.28 10.69 -22.70
CA LEU A 43 3.20 11.13 -23.61
C LEU A 43 2.07 10.10 -23.72
N ILE A 44 2.14 9.01 -22.95
CA ILE A 44 1.07 8.02 -22.89
C ILE A 44 -0.11 8.61 -22.12
N ALA A 45 -1.23 8.85 -22.81
CA ALA A 45 -2.38 9.57 -22.27
C ALA A 45 -3.04 8.93 -21.03
N SER A 46 -2.85 7.63 -20.82
CA SER A 46 -3.39 6.89 -19.68
C SER A 46 -2.44 6.79 -18.49
N GLU A 47 -1.17 7.15 -18.66
CA GLU A 47 -0.20 7.15 -17.56
C GLU A 47 -0.26 8.46 -16.79
N ASN A 48 0.15 8.39 -15.52
CA ASN A 48 0.21 9.56 -14.65
C ASN A 48 1.21 9.35 -13.51
N ILE A 49 1.67 10.45 -12.91
CA ILE A 49 2.58 10.43 -11.76
C ILE A 49 1.76 10.72 -10.49
N VAL A 50 1.60 9.71 -9.65
CA VAL A 50 0.86 9.86 -8.38
C VAL A 50 1.65 10.66 -7.35
N SER A 51 0.96 11.25 -6.38
CA SER A 51 1.61 12.02 -5.31
C SER A 51 2.35 11.10 -4.33
N ARG A 52 3.33 11.67 -3.61
CA ARG A 52 4.05 10.96 -2.54
C ARG A 52 3.11 10.40 -1.46
N ALA A 53 2.06 11.13 -1.12
CA ALA A 53 1.08 10.70 -0.12
C ALA A 53 0.29 9.45 -0.57
N VAL A 54 0.00 9.31 -1.87
CA VAL A 54 -0.64 8.09 -2.42
C VAL A 54 0.32 6.91 -2.31
N LEU A 55 1.59 7.09 -2.66
CA LEU A 55 2.61 6.04 -2.54
C LEU A 55 2.80 5.56 -1.08
N GLU A 56 2.80 6.49 -0.12
CA GLU A 56 2.91 6.16 1.31
C GLU A 56 1.72 5.33 1.81
N ALA A 57 0.49 5.66 1.39
CA ALA A 57 -0.68 4.89 1.76
C ALA A 57 -0.69 3.50 1.11
N GLN A 58 -0.35 3.41 -0.19
CA GLN A 58 -0.40 2.17 -0.96
C GLN A 58 0.65 1.13 -0.50
N GLY A 59 1.82 1.59 -0.05
CA GLY A 59 2.86 0.73 0.53
C GLY A 59 2.73 0.48 2.04
N SER A 60 1.59 0.79 2.65
CA SER A 60 1.41 0.72 4.11
C SER A 60 0.96 -0.65 4.62
N ILE A 61 0.94 -0.79 5.95
CA ILE A 61 0.51 -2.00 6.66
C ILE A 61 -0.95 -2.41 6.38
N MET A 62 -1.75 -1.52 5.79
CA MET A 62 -3.15 -1.83 5.41
C MET A 62 -3.24 -3.06 4.50
N THR A 63 -2.20 -3.34 3.69
CA THR A 63 -2.13 -4.52 2.81
C THR A 63 -2.25 -5.85 3.54
N ASN A 64 -1.97 -5.90 4.84
CA ASN A 64 -2.00 -7.14 5.62
C ASN A 64 -3.42 -7.54 6.05
N LYS A 65 -4.41 -6.65 5.90
CA LYS A 65 -5.76 -6.88 6.43
C LYS A 65 -6.68 -7.48 5.37
N TYR A 66 -7.20 -8.67 5.68
CA TYR A 66 -8.35 -9.24 5.00
C TYR A 66 -9.66 -8.64 5.57
N ALA A 67 -10.50 -8.05 4.72
CA ALA A 67 -11.66 -7.25 5.14
C ALA A 67 -12.92 -7.50 4.27
N GLU A 68 -13.23 -8.77 4.00
CA GLU A 68 -14.41 -9.14 3.22
C GLU A 68 -15.73 -8.60 3.81
N GLY A 69 -16.60 -8.13 2.93
CA GLY A 69 -17.85 -7.43 3.27
C GLY A 69 -17.73 -5.92 3.05
N TYR A 70 -18.61 -5.17 3.71
CA TYR A 70 -18.61 -3.70 3.67
C TYR A 70 -18.40 -3.13 5.08
N PRO A 71 -18.06 -1.84 5.24
CA PRO A 71 -17.90 -1.22 6.55
C PRO A 71 -19.09 -1.49 7.48
N GLY A 72 -18.82 -1.88 8.72
CA GLY A 72 -19.84 -2.29 9.71
C GLY A 72 -20.56 -3.63 9.42
N LYS A 73 -20.29 -4.28 8.27
CA LYS A 73 -20.88 -5.56 7.84
C LYS A 73 -19.79 -6.48 7.29
N ARG A 74 -18.76 -6.72 8.10
CA ARG A 74 -17.62 -7.58 7.76
C ARG A 74 -17.87 -9.02 8.15
N TYR A 75 -17.33 -9.95 7.35
CA TYR A 75 -17.32 -11.37 7.70
C TYR A 75 -16.25 -11.71 8.75
N TYR A 76 -15.25 -10.84 8.93
CA TYR A 76 -14.11 -11.05 9.82
C TYR A 76 -13.92 -9.89 10.80
N GLY A 77 -13.39 -10.20 11.98
CA GLY A 77 -13.05 -9.21 13.01
C GLY A 77 -11.80 -8.37 12.70
N GLY A 78 -11.58 -7.35 13.53
CA GLY A 78 -10.38 -6.50 13.50
C GLY A 78 -10.35 -5.47 12.36
N CYS A 79 -11.51 -5.13 11.79
CA CYS A 79 -11.61 -4.23 10.63
C CYS A 79 -11.80 -2.75 10.99
N GLN A 80 -11.75 -2.37 12.27
CA GLN A 80 -12.11 -1.03 12.72
C GLN A 80 -11.35 0.12 12.03
N PHE A 81 -10.10 -0.10 11.61
CA PHE A 81 -9.30 0.94 10.95
C PHE A 81 -9.38 0.91 9.42
N VAL A 82 -9.60 -0.26 8.82
CA VAL A 82 -9.85 -0.35 7.36
C VAL A 82 -11.25 0.14 7.02
N ASP A 83 -12.22 -0.02 7.93
CA ASP A 83 -13.56 0.58 7.79
C ASP A 83 -13.47 2.11 7.70
N VAL A 84 -12.66 2.76 8.55
CA VAL A 84 -12.44 4.21 8.48
C VAL A 84 -11.89 4.62 7.11
N ALA A 85 -10.93 3.87 6.56
CA ALA A 85 -10.34 4.18 5.26
C ALA A 85 -11.36 4.01 4.12
N GLU A 86 -12.12 2.92 4.12
CA GLU A 86 -13.13 2.63 3.09
C GLU A 86 -14.31 3.61 3.16
N GLU A 87 -14.80 3.95 4.34
CA GLU A 87 -15.86 4.95 4.53
C GLU A 87 -15.43 6.33 4.01
N LEU A 88 -14.23 6.79 4.36
CA LEU A 88 -13.68 8.04 3.85
C LEU A 88 -13.51 8.02 2.33
N ALA A 89 -13.08 6.90 1.76
CA ALA A 89 -12.94 6.75 0.31
C ALA A 89 -14.30 6.85 -0.40
N ILE A 90 -15.33 6.14 0.11
CA ILE A 90 -16.70 6.20 -0.41
C ILE A 90 -17.25 7.62 -0.32
N GLU A 91 -17.15 8.28 0.83
CA GLU A 91 -17.66 9.65 1.01
C GLU A 91 -16.96 10.64 0.07
N ARG A 92 -15.64 10.54 -0.06
CA ARG A 92 -14.85 11.43 -0.93
C ARG A 92 -15.16 11.18 -2.40
N ALA A 93 -15.33 9.92 -2.83
CA ALA A 93 -15.74 9.59 -4.19
C ALA A 93 -17.13 10.15 -4.50
N LYS A 94 -18.09 9.96 -3.60
CA LYS A 94 -19.44 10.52 -3.71
C LYS A 94 -19.42 12.04 -3.85
N LYS A 95 -18.62 12.72 -3.02
CA LYS A 95 -18.46 14.17 -3.07
C LYS A 95 -17.79 14.64 -4.37
N LEU A 96 -16.76 13.93 -4.83
CA LEU A 96 -16.00 14.29 -6.03
C LEU A 96 -16.85 14.19 -7.30
N PHE A 97 -17.67 13.15 -7.41
CA PHE A 97 -18.48 12.89 -8.61
C PHE A 97 -19.95 13.32 -8.47
N GLY A 98 -20.38 13.83 -7.32
CA GLY A 98 -21.76 14.25 -7.08
C GLY A 98 -22.76 13.10 -7.14
N CYS A 99 -22.37 11.90 -6.69
CA CYS A 99 -23.19 10.70 -6.76
C CYS A 99 -23.71 10.23 -5.39
N ASN A 100 -24.78 9.42 -5.41
CA ASN A 100 -25.41 8.92 -4.19
C ASN A 100 -24.70 7.68 -3.61
N PHE A 101 -24.02 6.91 -4.46
CA PHE A 101 -23.41 5.63 -4.12
C PHE A 101 -22.08 5.47 -4.85
N ALA A 102 -21.09 4.89 -4.18
CA ALA A 102 -19.81 4.52 -4.74
C ALA A 102 -19.35 3.19 -4.12
N ASN A 103 -18.78 2.30 -4.95
CA ASN A 103 -18.03 1.14 -4.50
C ASN A 103 -16.55 1.39 -4.86
N VAL A 104 -15.65 1.20 -3.90
CA VAL A 104 -14.22 1.50 -4.00
C VAL A 104 -13.33 0.27 -3.78
N GLN A 105 -13.90 -0.94 -3.87
CA GLN A 105 -13.17 -2.21 -3.70
C GLN A 105 -12.53 -2.77 -4.99
N PRO A 106 -13.08 -2.58 -6.21
CA PRO A 106 -12.36 -2.87 -7.45
C PRO A 106 -11.12 -1.99 -7.61
#